data_AF-A0A2V8CRL8-F1
#
_entry.id   AF-A0A2V8CRL8-F1
#
_cell.length_a   1.000
_cell.length_b   1.000
_cell.length_c   1.000
_cell.angle_alpha   90.00
_cell.angle_beta   90.00
_cell.angle_gamma   90.00
#
_symmetry.space_group_name_H-M   'P 1'
#
loop_
_entity.id
_entity.type
_entity.pdbx_description
1 polymer ?
#
loop_
_entity_poly.entity_id
_entity_poly.type
_entity_poly.pdbx_seq_one_letter_code
_entity_poly.pdbx_strand_id
1 'polypeptide(L)'
;MHIESHRGSVLESRHRVHVAVVDGSGRLVASAGDPDYTTFWRSAAKPFQALPLVEDGVVERFGLTRQDLALACASHSSEPGQVALVREFL
;
A
#
# COMPACT_ATOMS: atom_id res chain seq x y z
N MET A 1 -20.55 5.05 -2.21
CA MET A 1 -20.58 5.20 -0.74
C MET A 1 -19.84 6.49 -0.35
N HIS A 2 -20.14 7.11 0.79
CA HIS A 2 -19.35 8.24 1.30
C HIS A 2 -18.80 7.93 2.68
N ILE A 3 -17.55 8.33 2.94
CA ILE A 3 -16.92 8.34 4.26
C ILE A 3 -16.67 9.79 4.65
N GLU A 4 -17.01 10.12 5.88
CA GLU A 4 -16.90 11.46 6.45
C GLU A 4 -15.88 11.44 7.59
N SER A 5 -15.02 12.46 7.63
CA SER A 5 -14.06 12.73 8.70
C SER A 5 -14.41 14.05 9.35
N HIS A 6 -14.52 14.06 10.68
CA HIS A 6 -14.88 15.23 11.47
C HIS A 6 -13.69 15.71 12.32
N ARG A 7 -13.55 17.02 12.46
CA ARG A 7 -12.64 17.66 13.42
C ARG A 7 -13.48 18.34 14.50
N GLY A 8 -13.64 17.64 15.62
CA GLY A 8 -14.64 18.03 16.62
C GLY A 8 -16.05 17.90 16.03
N SER A 9 -16.84 18.97 16.10
CA SER A 9 -18.20 19.01 15.54
C SER A 9 -18.25 19.38 14.05
N VAL A 10 -17.14 19.77 13.44
CA VAL A 10 -17.09 20.24 12.05
C VAL A 10 -16.79 19.08 11.11
N LEU A 11 -17.61 18.91 10.07
CA LEU A 11 -17.29 18.00 8.96
C LEU A 11 -16.09 18.56 8.19
N GLU A 12 -14.93 17.92 8.34
CA GLU A 12 -13.67 18.38 7.76
C GLU A 12 -13.49 17.85 6.33
N SER A 13 -13.84 16.58 6.09
CA SER A 13 -13.66 15.97 4.78
C SER A 13 -14.72 14.91 4.50
N ARG A 14 -15.18 14.85 3.24
CA ARG A 14 -16.10 13.84 2.74
C ARG A 14 -15.53 13.22 1.48
N HIS A 15 -15.36 11.90 1.49
CA HIS A 15 -14.77 11.15 0.39
C HIS A 15 -15.81 10.22 -0.23
N ARG A 16 -15.88 10.21 -1.57
CA ARG A 16 -16.62 9.17 -2.29
C ARG A 16 -15.72 7.94 -2.39
N VAL A 17 -16.27 6.79 -1.99
CA VAL A 17 -15.56 5.52 -1.90
C VAL A 17 -16.18 4.49 -2.85
N HIS A 18 -15.27 3.79 -3.52
CA HIS A 18 -15.49 2.68 -4.45
C HIS A 18 -14.65 1.49 -3.94
N VAL A 19 -15.23 0.30 -3.89
CA VAL A 19 -14.59 -0.92 -3.37
C VAL A 19 -14.83 -2.08 -4.32
N ALA A 20 -13.77 -2.83 -4.62
CA ALA A 20 -13.80 -4.10 -5.32
C ALA A 20 -12.99 -5.13 -4.51
N VAL A 21 -13.56 -6.29 -4.26
CA VAL A 21 -12.87 -7.44 -3.65
C VAL A 21 -12.80 -8.53 -4.71
N VAL A 22 -11.60 -8.99 -5.02
CA VAL A 22 -11.35 -10.05 -6.01
C VAL A 22 -10.70 -11.25 -5.36
N ASP A 23 -10.96 -12.45 -5.87
CA ASP A 23 -10.20 -13.65 -5.50
C ASP A 23 -8.89 -13.76 -6.28
N GLY A 24 -8.09 -14.80 -6.00
CA GLY A 24 -6.79 -15.02 -6.64
C GLY A 24 -6.85 -15.29 -8.15
N SER A 25 -8.03 -15.55 -8.72
CA SER A 25 -8.24 -15.65 -10.17
C SER A 25 -8.62 -14.32 -10.82
N GLY A 26 -8.80 -13.27 -10.00
CA GLY A 26 -9.28 -11.96 -10.44
C GLY A 26 -10.80 -11.83 -10.52
N ARG A 27 -11.56 -12.84 -10.09
CA ARG A 27 -13.03 -12.77 -10.10
C ARG A 27 -13.52 -11.87 -8.97
N LEU A 28 -14.42 -10.95 -9.30
CA LEU A 28 -15.09 -10.08 -8.32
C LEU A 28 -15.98 -10.93 -7.39
N VAL A 29 -15.73 -10.83 -6.09
CA VAL A 29 -16.49 -11.54 -5.04
C VAL A 29 -17.37 -10.63 -4.19
N ALA A 30 -17.04 -9.34 -4.11
CA ALA A 30 -17.87 -8.32 -3.47
C ALA A 30 -17.51 -6.91 -3.99
N SER A 31 -18.45 -5.98 -3.94
CA SER A 31 -18.21 -4.58 -4.31
C SER A 31 -19.13 -3.60 -3.58
N ALA A 32 -18.72 -2.33 -3.56
CA ALA A 32 -19.55 -1.21 -3.11
C ALA A 32 -19.22 0.04 -3.93
N GLY A 33 -20.24 0.68 -4.52
CA GLY A 33 -20.05 1.76 -5.49
C GLY A 33 -19.77 1.20 -6.89
N ASP A 34 -18.90 1.87 -7.64
CA ASP A 34 -18.47 1.45 -8.98
C ASP A 34 -17.09 0.75 -8.91
N PRO A 35 -17.02 -0.58 -9.08
CA PRO A 35 -15.76 -1.34 -9.00
C PRO A 35 -14.85 -1.14 -10.23
N ASP A 36 -15.36 -0.57 -11.33
CA ASP A 36 -14.61 -0.31 -12.56
C ASP A 36 -14.06 1.13 -12.62
N TYR A 37 -14.28 1.90 -11.55
CA TYR A 37 -13.81 3.28 -11.44
C TYR A 37 -12.28 3.37 -11.56
N THR A 38 -11.80 4.08 -12.57
CA THR A 38 -10.37 4.24 -12.83
C THR A 38 -9.77 5.41 -12.06
N THR A 39 -8.66 5.17 -11.36
CA THR A 39 -7.90 6.20 -10.63
C THR A 39 -6.41 5.82 -10.54
N PHE A 40 -5.56 6.78 -10.16
CA PHE A 40 -4.15 6.53 -9.92
C PHE A 40 -3.94 5.63 -8.70
N TRP A 41 -2.98 4.71 -8.76
CA TRP A 41 -2.67 3.78 -7.66
C TRP A 41 -2.09 4.48 -6.41
N ARG A 42 -1.48 5.66 -6.60
CA ARG A 42 -0.81 6.42 -5.53
C ARG A 42 0.16 5.51 -4.78
N SER A 43 0.21 5.61 -3.45
CA SER A 43 1.11 4.82 -2.62
C SER A 43 0.84 3.30 -2.66
N ALA A 44 -0.28 2.83 -3.20
CA ALA A 44 -0.52 1.39 -3.34
C ALA A 44 0.38 0.74 -4.42
N ALA A 45 1.06 1.53 -5.25
CA ALA A 45 1.97 1.03 -6.28
C ALA A 45 3.30 0.47 -5.74
N LYS A 46 3.63 0.68 -4.46
CA LYS A 46 4.95 0.34 -3.88
C LYS A 46 5.40 -1.11 -4.08
N PRO A 47 4.55 -2.14 -3.94
CA PRO A 47 4.98 -3.52 -4.23
C PRO A 47 5.43 -3.70 -5.69
N PHE A 48 4.77 -3.05 -6.64
CA PHE A 48 5.17 -3.06 -8.04
C PHE A 48 6.46 -2.27 -8.28
N GLN A 49 6.69 -1.20 -7.51
CA GLN A 49 7.95 -0.45 -7.54
C GLN A 49 9.12 -1.24 -6.91
N ALA A 50 8.84 -2.12 -5.94
CA ALA A 50 9.83 -2.97 -5.30
C ALA A 50 10.08 -4.29 -6.05
N LEU A 51 9.18 -4.70 -6.95
CA LEU A 51 9.29 -5.93 -7.73
C LEU A 51 10.64 -6.10 -8.46
N PRO A 52 11.23 -5.06 -9.10
CA PRO A 52 12.53 -5.20 -9.74
C PRO A 52 13.66 -5.59 -8.79
N LEU A 53 13.57 -5.25 -7.50
CA LEU A 53 14.58 -5.66 -6.51
C LEU A 53 14.65 -7.19 -6.40
N VAL A 54 13.53 -7.87 -6.60
CA VAL A 54 13.44 -9.34 -6.60
C VAL A 54 13.79 -9.88 -7.98
N GLU A 55 13.16 -9.36 -9.05
CA GLU A 55 13.33 -9.89 -10.41
C GLU A 55 14.77 -9.75 -10.92
N ASP A 56 15.46 -8.67 -10.56
CA ASP A 56 16.84 -8.41 -10.97
C ASP A 56 17.87 -9.07 -10.03
N GLY A 57 17.43 -9.83 -9.03
CA GLY A 57 18.30 -10.52 -8.07
C GLY A 57 19.03 -9.60 -7.08
N VAL A 58 18.52 -8.38 -6.87
CA VAL A 58 19.12 -7.40 -5.94
C VAL A 58 19.01 -7.90 -4.50
N VAL A 59 17.89 -8.53 -4.15
CA VAL A 59 17.67 -9.11 -2.82
C VAL A 59 18.79 -10.09 -2.47
N GLU A 60 19.09 -11.05 -3.34
CA GLU A 60 20.13 -12.05 -3.13
C GLU A 60 21.51 -11.43 -3.16
N ARG A 61 21.77 -10.55 -4.14
CA ARG A 61 23.07 -9.91 -4.33
C ARG A 61 23.53 -9.10 -3.13
N PHE A 62 22.61 -8.42 -2.46
CA PHE A 62 22.89 -7.58 -1.31
C PHE A 62 22.49 -8.22 0.03
N GLY A 63 22.00 -9.46 0.01
CA GLY A 63 21.57 -10.17 1.22
C GLY A 63 20.40 -9.49 1.93
N LEU A 64 19.51 -8.84 1.18
CA LEU A 64 18.35 -8.16 1.75
C LEU A 64 17.40 -9.17 2.37
N THR A 65 16.84 -8.80 3.52
CA THR A 65 15.91 -9.63 4.27
C THR A 65 14.47 -9.42 3.80
N ARG A 66 13.57 -10.31 4.25
CA ARG A 66 12.14 -10.10 4.06
C ARG A 66 11.64 -8.82 4.77
N GLN A 67 12.31 -8.38 5.81
CA GLN A 67 11.97 -7.13 6.49
C GLN A 67 12.31 -5.93 5.61
N ASP A 68 13.46 -5.94 4.94
CA ASP A 68 13.87 -4.89 3.99
C ASP A 68 12.91 -4.80 2.80
N LEU A 69 12.48 -5.96 2.27
CA LEU A 69 11.49 -5.98 1.19
C LEU A 69 10.12 -5.48 1.68
N ALA A 70 9.72 -5.84 2.90
CA ALA A 70 8.48 -5.32 3.51
C ALA A 70 8.56 -3.79 3.71
N LEU A 71 9.72 -3.26 4.07
CA LEU A 71 9.99 -1.82 4.15
C LEU A 71 9.81 -1.14 2.77
N ALA A 72 10.38 -1.71 1.71
CA ALA A 72 10.21 -1.18 0.36
C ALA A 72 8.74 -1.18 -0.12
N CYS A 73 7.95 -2.17 0.30
CA CYS A 73 6.57 -2.37 -0.15
C CYS A 73 5.52 -1.55 0.60
N ALA A 74 5.84 -0.98 1.77
CA ALA A 74 4.83 -0.50 2.71
C ALA A 74 4.75 1.03 2.85
N SER A 75 3.69 1.46 3.52
CA SER A 75 3.60 2.81 4.08
C SER A 75 3.96 2.75 5.56
N HIS A 76 4.83 3.64 6.00
CA HIS A 76 5.38 3.63 7.36
C HIS A 76 4.88 4.82 8.16
N SER A 77 4.69 4.59 9.45
CA SER A 77 4.32 5.61 10.44
C SER A 77 5.51 6.02 11.31
N SER A 78 6.73 5.66 10.88
CA SER A 78 7.97 5.89 11.60
C SER A 78 8.01 5.23 12.98
N GLU A 79 7.44 4.03 13.10
CA GLU A 79 7.54 3.26 14.34
C GLU A 79 9.01 2.93 14.64
N PRO A 80 9.42 2.82 15.92
CA PRO A 80 10.83 2.64 16.29
C PRO A 80 11.54 1.50 15.53
N GLY A 81 10.85 0.37 15.31
CA GLY A 81 11.39 -0.75 14.52
C GLY A 81 11.57 -0.43 13.03
N GLN A 82 10.66 0.35 12.44
CA GLN A 82 10.78 0.80 11.05
C GLN A 82 11.98 1.76 10.89
N VAL A 83 12.15 2.68 11.84
CA VAL A 83 13.28 3.61 11.86
C VAL A 83 14.61 2.89 12.03
N ALA A 84 14.67 1.89 12.91
CA ALA A 84 15.87 1.07 13.10
C ALA A 84 16.24 0.35 11.79
N LEU A 85 15.27 -0.30 11.15
CA LEU A 85 15.50 -1.01 9.89
C LEU A 85 15.97 -0.09 8.75
N VAL A 86 15.34 1.09 8.59
CA VAL A 86 15.78 2.09 7.59
C VAL A 86 17.23 2.52 7.82
N ARG A 87 17.67 2.65 9.08
CA ARG A 87 19.05 3.05 9.41
C ARG A 87 20.07 1.95 9.13
N GLU A 88 19.67 0.69 9.17
CA GLU A 88 20.52 -0.44 8.77
C GLU A 88 20.58 -0.60 7.25
N PHE A 89 19.51 -0.18 6.56
CA PHE A 89 19.37 -0.28 5.11
C PHE A 89 20.13 0.79 4.31
N LEU A 90 20.42 1.95 4.92
CA LEU A 90 21.14 3.09 4.33
C LEU A 90 22.61 3.13 4.75
#